data_AF-A0AAN7CF59-F1
#
_entry.id   AF-A0AAN7CF59-F1
#
_cell.length_a   1.000
_cell.length_b   1.000
_cell.length_c   1.000
_cell.angle_alpha   90.00
_cell.angle_beta   90.00
_cell.angle_gamma   90.00
#
_symmetry.space_group_name_H-M   'P 1'
#
loop_
_entity.id
_entity.type
_entity.pdbx_description
1 polymer ?
#
loop_
_entity_poly.entity_id
_entity_poly.type
_entity_poly.pdbx_seq_one_letter_code
_entity_poly.pdbx_strand_id
1 'polypeptide(L)'
;MQTTRARGVVLLMPWIASAILLALSILITVLAIFLEPSDVQCVRRNFVWSPATDQIEYHWETWADNDFFTKSRFFGLEPTQEIEDAWSEILPEHPISIPASKLGALNQSYPADDGDWIRDPEDPDAILGIPEYAAQLGCLNYLRQWSYSAQRDYSYLASFQSSDRVAQWERAHRCLERLRQAVMCWSDTGSLIKYWPDKNAAADRPGEVLHYDMGTYHYCRDFDKIQDWTRANSVKSVRMQNLWWSGDEDVLCKTYGIC
;
A
#
# COMPACT_ATOMS: atom_id res chain seq x y z
N MET A 1 11.98 -72.45 31.72
CA MET A 1 11.08 -71.36 32.17
C MET A 1 11.77 -70.00 31.93
N GLN A 2 11.96 -69.61 30.67
CA GLN A 2 12.67 -68.35 30.30
C GLN A 2 12.13 -67.70 28.99
N THR A 3 11.19 -68.34 28.29
CA THR A 3 10.76 -67.95 26.93
C THR A 3 9.56 -67.00 26.87
N THR A 4 8.80 -66.84 27.96
CA THR A 4 7.60 -65.97 28.01
C THR A 4 7.94 -64.49 28.21
N ARG A 5 9.03 -64.19 28.93
CA ARG A 5 9.44 -62.81 29.23
C ARG A 5 9.95 -62.05 27.99
N ALA A 6 10.61 -62.77 27.07
CA ALA A 6 11.13 -62.19 25.82
C ALA A 6 10.02 -61.85 24.80
N ARG A 7 8.92 -62.62 24.76
CA ARG A 7 7.79 -62.36 23.85
C ARG A 7 7.00 -61.10 24.21
N GLY A 8 6.81 -60.83 25.51
CA GLY A 8 6.10 -59.62 25.97
C GLY A 8 6.85 -58.32 25.70
N VAL A 9 8.18 -58.34 25.77
CA VAL A 9 9.03 -57.17 25.47
C VAL A 9 9.01 -56.82 23.98
N VAL A 10 9.00 -57.83 23.09
CA VAL A 10 8.91 -57.64 21.64
C VAL A 10 7.55 -57.05 21.21
N LEU A 11 6.47 -57.37 21.94
CA LEU A 11 5.12 -56.84 21.69
C LEU A 11 4.93 -55.39 22.13
N LEU A 12 5.66 -54.91 23.14
CA LEU A 12 5.57 -53.53 23.66
C LEU A 12 6.43 -52.52 22.90
N MET A 13 7.51 -52.99 22.27
CA MET A 13 8.44 -52.18 21.49
C MET A 13 7.79 -51.33 20.37
N PRO A 14 6.86 -51.85 19.54
CA PRO A 14 6.19 -51.02 18.53
C PRO A 14 5.31 -49.93 19.14
N TRP A 15 4.61 -50.19 20.24
CA TRP A 15 3.79 -49.19 20.92
C TRP A 15 4.64 -48.05 21.51
N ILE A 16 5.79 -48.38 22.09
CA ILE A 16 6.76 -47.40 22.59
C ILE A 16 7.31 -46.57 21.43
N ALA A 17 7.71 -47.21 20.32
CA ALA A 17 8.19 -46.51 19.14
C ALA A 17 7.12 -45.58 18.54
N SER A 18 5.87 -46.03 18.42
CA SER A 18 4.75 -45.20 17.96
C SER A 18 4.46 -44.04 18.91
N ALA A 19 4.53 -44.24 20.23
CA ALA A 19 4.35 -43.16 21.20
C ALA A 19 5.47 -42.11 21.11
N ILE A 20 6.72 -42.53 20.91
CA ILE A 20 7.85 -41.60 20.69
C ILE A 20 7.66 -40.82 19.38
N LEU A 21 7.29 -41.48 18.29
CA LEU A 21 7.02 -40.81 17.01
C LEU A 21 5.87 -39.81 17.11
N LEU A 22 4.80 -40.15 17.85
CA LEU A 22 3.68 -39.24 18.09
C LEU A 22 4.13 -38.03 18.93
N ALA A 23 4.90 -38.25 19.99
CA ALA A 23 5.42 -37.17 20.83
C ALA A 23 6.35 -36.23 20.05
N LEU A 24 7.23 -36.78 19.20
CA LEU A 24 8.09 -36.00 18.31
C LEU A 24 7.27 -35.22 17.27
N SER A 25 6.25 -35.83 16.67
CA SER A 25 5.34 -35.16 15.73
C SER A 25 4.59 -34.00 16.38
N ILE A 26 4.06 -34.21 17.59
CA ILE A 26 3.41 -33.14 18.37
C ILE A 26 4.41 -32.03 18.69
N LEU A 27 5.63 -32.38 19.15
CA LEU A 27 6.67 -31.39 19.44
C LEU A 27 7.04 -30.56 18.21
N ILE A 28 7.24 -31.20 17.06
CA ILE A 28 7.56 -30.52 15.80
C ILE A 28 6.40 -29.61 15.38
N THR A 29 5.16 -30.07 15.45
CA THR A 29 3.98 -29.27 15.11
C THR A 29 3.85 -28.06 16.04
N VAL A 30 4.02 -28.26 17.35
CA VAL A 30 3.97 -27.18 18.34
C VAL A 30 5.08 -26.17 18.10
N LEU A 31 6.32 -26.63 17.86
CA LEU A 31 7.42 -25.75 17.51
C LEU A 31 7.16 -25.00 16.20
N ALA A 32 6.59 -25.65 15.18
CA ALA A 32 6.27 -25.01 13.92
C ALA A 32 5.26 -23.87 14.09
N ILE A 33 4.18 -24.08 14.85
CA ILE A 33 3.19 -23.04 15.16
C ILE A 33 3.82 -21.87 15.92
N PHE A 34 4.69 -22.15 16.89
CA PHE A 34 5.36 -21.08 17.66
C PHE A 34 6.52 -20.40 16.91
N LEU A 35 6.97 -20.95 15.78
CA LEU A 35 8.01 -20.38 14.93
C LEU A 35 7.44 -19.60 13.74
N GLU A 36 6.12 -19.59 13.53
CA GLU A 36 5.50 -18.78 12.48
C GLU A 36 5.77 -17.28 12.75
N PRO A 37 6.44 -16.59 11.82
CA PRO A 37 6.71 -15.16 11.98
C PRO A 37 5.41 -14.36 11.88
N SER A 38 5.27 -13.37 12.74
CA SER A 38 4.23 -12.34 12.61
C SER A 38 4.40 -11.51 11.34
N ASP A 39 3.30 -10.91 10.86
CA ASP A 39 3.29 -10.01 9.71
C ASP A 39 4.35 -8.90 9.84
N VAL A 40 4.48 -8.29 11.02
CA VAL A 40 5.47 -7.25 11.30
C VAL A 40 6.91 -7.77 11.15
N GLN A 41 7.19 -9.01 11.58
CA GLN A 41 8.52 -9.62 11.39
C GLN A 41 8.81 -9.87 9.91
N CYS A 42 7.82 -10.36 9.16
CA CYS A 42 7.92 -10.51 7.71
C CYS A 42 8.16 -9.17 7.02
N VAL A 43 7.46 -8.11 7.47
CA VAL A 43 7.60 -6.78 6.89
C VAL A 43 8.99 -6.22 7.13
N ARG A 44 9.49 -6.26 8.38
CA ARG A 44 10.82 -5.76 8.75
C ARG A 44 11.95 -6.44 7.99
N ARG A 45 11.72 -7.67 7.50
CA ARG A 45 12.69 -8.43 6.71
C ARG A 45 12.64 -8.08 5.22
N ASN A 46 11.46 -7.80 4.68
CA ASN A 46 11.25 -7.70 3.23
C ASN A 46 11.04 -6.26 2.73
N PHE A 47 10.78 -5.31 3.61
CA PHE A 47 10.53 -3.91 3.25
C PHE A 47 11.48 -2.95 3.96
N VAL A 48 11.69 -1.81 3.32
CA VAL A 48 12.38 -0.66 3.91
C VAL A 48 11.65 -0.22 5.18
N TRP A 49 12.41 0.31 6.14
CA TRP A 49 11.85 0.84 7.38
C TRP A 49 10.77 1.90 7.10
N SER A 50 9.66 1.84 7.85
CA SER A 50 8.62 2.87 7.87
C SER A 50 8.26 3.20 9.32
N PRO A 51 7.92 4.46 9.64
CA PRO A 51 7.40 4.81 10.96
C PRO A 51 6.08 4.09 11.28
N ALA A 52 5.34 3.63 10.26
CA ALA A 52 4.09 2.87 10.41
C ALA A 52 4.29 1.36 10.52
N THR A 53 5.53 0.84 10.51
CA THR A 53 5.80 -0.60 10.40
C THR A 53 5.06 -1.45 11.43
N ASP A 54 4.93 -0.94 12.66
CA ASP A 54 4.31 -1.68 13.77
C ASP A 54 2.78 -1.66 13.75
N GLN A 55 2.17 -0.91 12.82
CA GLN A 55 0.72 -0.87 12.60
C GLN A 55 0.27 -1.74 11.43
N ILE A 56 1.22 -2.42 10.78
CA ILE A 56 0.89 -3.21 9.61
C ILE A 56 0.22 -4.51 10.05
N GLU A 57 -1.03 -4.62 9.65
CA GLU A 57 -1.81 -5.83 9.67
C GLU A 57 -2.27 -6.14 8.26
N TYR A 58 -2.53 -7.42 8.00
CA TYR A 58 -3.00 -7.87 6.70
C TYR A 58 -4.31 -8.60 6.82
N HIS A 59 -5.11 -8.49 5.77
CA HIS A 59 -6.32 -9.26 5.58
C HIS A 59 -6.39 -9.79 4.15
N TRP A 60 -7.16 -10.85 3.99
CA TRP A 60 -7.49 -11.34 2.67
C TRP A 60 -8.75 -10.68 2.14
N GLU A 61 -8.72 -10.24 0.89
CA GLU A 61 -9.84 -9.58 0.23
C GLU A 61 -9.96 -10.03 -1.22
N THR A 62 -11.18 -10.29 -1.68
CA THR A 62 -11.46 -10.46 -3.10
C THR A 62 -11.85 -9.11 -3.66
N TRP A 63 -11.14 -8.65 -4.68
CA TRP A 63 -11.56 -7.44 -5.38
C TRP A 63 -12.94 -7.66 -6.00
N ALA A 64 -13.80 -6.65 -5.95
CA ALA A 64 -15.09 -6.74 -6.62
C ALA A 64 -14.87 -7.06 -8.11
N ASP A 65 -15.69 -7.96 -8.67
CA ASP A 65 -15.63 -8.31 -10.09
C ASP A 65 -16.11 -7.10 -10.90
N ASN A 66 -15.12 -6.28 -11.21
CA ASN A 66 -15.23 -5.01 -11.87
C ASN A 66 -15.03 -5.28 -13.34
N ASP A 67 -16.11 -5.36 -14.13
CA ASP A 67 -15.98 -5.30 -15.59
C ASP A 67 -15.20 -4.03 -15.98
N PHE A 68 -14.72 -3.94 -17.22
CA PHE A 68 -13.87 -2.84 -17.70
C PHE A 68 -14.46 -1.44 -17.47
N PHE A 69 -15.77 -1.34 -17.19
CA PHE A 69 -16.44 -0.14 -16.71
C PHE A 69 -16.97 -0.33 -15.29
N THR A 70 -16.19 0.15 -14.32
CA THR A 70 -16.64 0.18 -12.93
C THR A 70 -16.87 1.61 -12.48
N LYS A 71 -18.13 1.93 -12.20
CA LYS A 71 -18.50 3.12 -11.42
C LYS A 71 -18.30 2.79 -9.95
N SER A 72 -17.45 3.54 -9.27
CA SER A 72 -17.26 3.45 -7.82
C SER A 72 -17.42 4.83 -7.19
N ARG A 73 -17.32 4.92 -5.86
CA ARG A 73 -17.27 6.23 -5.19
C ARG A 73 -16.05 7.06 -5.59
N PHE A 74 -15.00 6.43 -6.12
CA PHE A 74 -13.73 7.08 -6.49
C PHE A 74 -13.61 7.39 -7.99
N PHE A 75 -14.41 6.73 -8.84
CA PHE A 75 -14.33 6.86 -10.31
C PHE A 75 -15.72 6.90 -10.95
N GLY A 76 -15.87 7.80 -11.94
CA GLY A 76 -17.09 7.96 -12.73
C GLY A 76 -16.82 8.51 -14.12
N LEU A 77 -17.86 8.63 -14.94
CA LEU A 77 -17.73 9.26 -16.27
C LEU A 77 -17.66 10.79 -16.17
N GLU A 78 -18.26 11.36 -15.13
CA GLU A 78 -18.32 12.79 -14.87
C GLU A 78 -17.59 13.13 -13.56
N PRO A 79 -16.86 14.26 -13.49
CA PRO A 79 -16.20 14.72 -12.28
C PRO A 79 -17.20 15.35 -11.28
N THR A 80 -17.78 14.54 -10.41
CA THR A 80 -18.74 15.01 -9.40
C THR A 80 -18.05 15.45 -8.11
N GLN A 81 -18.75 16.23 -7.28
CA GLN A 81 -18.21 16.65 -5.98
C GLN A 81 -18.04 15.46 -5.03
N GLU A 82 -18.93 14.48 -5.09
CA GLU A 82 -18.86 13.26 -4.27
C GLU A 82 -17.60 12.45 -4.56
N ILE A 83 -17.11 12.47 -5.81
CA ILE A 83 -15.81 11.87 -6.15
C ILE A 83 -14.68 12.67 -5.52
N GLU A 84 -14.68 14.00 -5.61
CA GLU A 84 -13.67 14.83 -4.95
C GLU A 84 -13.63 14.61 -3.43
N ASP A 85 -14.80 14.51 -2.80
CA ASP A 85 -14.93 14.25 -1.36
C ASP A 85 -14.36 12.87 -1.00
N ALA A 86 -14.70 11.82 -1.77
CA ALA A 86 -14.16 10.47 -1.55
C ALA A 86 -12.63 10.42 -1.67
N TRP A 87 -12.03 11.19 -2.59
CA TRP A 87 -10.58 11.30 -2.69
C TRP A 87 -9.97 12.12 -1.54
N SER A 88 -10.66 13.14 -1.05
CA SER A 88 -10.21 13.93 0.11
C SER A 88 -10.16 13.11 1.40
N GLU A 89 -11.03 12.11 1.55
CA GLU A 89 -11.04 11.22 2.73
C GLU A 89 -9.79 10.34 2.84
N ILE A 90 -9.24 9.90 1.70
CA ILE A 90 -8.13 8.92 1.66
C ILE A 90 -6.75 9.57 1.53
N LEU A 91 -6.70 10.84 1.11
CA LEU A 91 -5.46 11.60 1.01
C LEU A 91 -5.20 12.35 2.32
N PRO A 92 -4.02 12.19 2.96
CA PRO A 92 -3.74 12.93 4.18
C PRO A 92 -3.61 14.44 3.91
N GLU A 93 -4.22 15.24 4.78
CA GLU A 93 -4.12 16.72 4.76
C GLU A 93 -2.79 17.24 5.33
N HIS A 94 -2.06 16.42 6.07
CA HIS A 94 -0.89 16.81 6.84
C HIS A 94 0.24 15.80 6.66
N PRO A 95 1.50 16.25 6.62
CA PRO A 95 2.64 15.35 6.48
C PRO A 95 2.90 14.59 7.78
N ILE A 96 3.77 13.58 7.72
CA ILE A 96 4.25 12.88 8.91
C ILE A 96 5.66 13.36 9.29
N SER A 97 6.02 13.16 10.55
CA SER A 97 7.37 13.45 11.04
C SER A 97 8.26 12.21 10.93
N ILE A 98 9.44 12.36 10.33
CA ILE A 98 10.44 11.30 10.18
C ILE A 98 11.68 11.69 10.99
N PRO A 99 12.07 10.90 12.02
CA PRO A 99 13.30 11.19 12.76
C PRO A 99 14.52 11.18 11.82
N ALA A 100 15.36 12.22 11.88
CA ALA A 100 16.52 12.33 10.99
C ALA A 100 17.51 11.15 11.16
N SER A 101 17.56 10.55 12.37
CA SER A 101 18.31 9.32 12.67
C SER A 101 17.89 8.10 11.83
N LYS A 102 16.71 8.13 11.22
CA LYS A 102 16.17 7.04 10.39
C LYS A 102 16.42 7.21 8.89
N LEU A 103 16.99 8.33 8.42
CA LEU A 103 17.28 8.51 7.00
C LEU A 103 18.23 7.45 6.43
N GLY A 104 19.20 6.99 7.21
CA GLY A 104 20.07 5.88 6.81
C GLY A 104 19.30 4.58 6.55
N ALA A 105 18.24 4.32 7.32
CA ALA A 105 17.37 3.15 7.12
C ALA A 105 16.46 3.29 5.89
N LEU A 106 16.22 4.52 5.44
CA LEU A 106 15.50 4.84 4.20
C LEU A 106 16.41 4.89 2.98
N ASN A 107 17.73 4.77 3.17
CA ASN A 107 18.75 4.88 2.12
C ASN A 107 18.60 6.17 1.27
N GLN A 108 18.32 7.29 1.94
CA GLN A 108 18.20 8.59 1.28
C GLN A 108 19.57 9.09 0.81
N SER A 109 19.59 9.84 -0.30
CA SER A 109 20.83 10.30 -0.95
C SER A 109 21.53 11.42 -0.20
N TYR A 110 20.82 12.19 0.62
CA TYR A 110 21.37 13.32 1.38
C TYR A 110 21.58 12.96 2.86
N PRO A 111 22.65 13.47 3.50
CA PRO A 111 22.90 13.30 4.94
C PRO A 111 21.76 13.84 5.82
N ALA A 112 21.66 13.36 7.05
CA ALA A 112 20.61 13.76 8.00
C ALA A 112 20.71 15.22 8.47
N ASP A 113 21.90 15.81 8.43
CA ASP A 113 22.21 17.20 8.77
C ASP A 113 22.18 18.14 7.57
N ASP A 114 21.80 17.65 6.39
CA ASP A 114 21.63 18.49 5.21
C ASP A 114 20.59 19.60 5.48
N GLY A 115 20.92 20.82 5.10
CA GLY A 115 20.10 22.02 5.29
C GLY A 115 18.93 22.11 4.32
N ASP A 116 18.95 21.32 3.24
CA ASP A 116 17.89 21.27 2.24
C ASP A 116 16.69 20.42 2.70
N TRP A 117 16.84 19.67 3.80
CA TRP A 117 15.73 18.95 4.41
C TRP A 117 14.72 19.88 5.05
N ILE A 118 13.45 19.56 4.83
CA ILE A 118 12.34 20.34 5.36
C ILE A 118 12.02 19.83 6.75
N ARG A 119 12.41 20.62 7.75
CA ARG A 119 12.31 20.25 9.16
C ARG A 119 10.89 20.31 9.65
N ASP A 120 10.59 19.43 10.60
CA ASP A 120 9.36 19.55 11.38
C ASP A 120 9.44 20.83 12.24
N PRO A 121 8.48 21.75 12.13
CA PRO A 121 8.49 22.98 12.94
C PRO A 121 8.35 22.73 14.44
N GLU A 122 7.86 21.55 14.84
CA GLU A 122 7.67 21.14 16.23
C GLU A 122 8.82 20.24 16.74
N ASP A 123 9.63 19.68 15.84
CA ASP A 123 10.77 18.82 16.15
C ASP A 123 11.96 19.06 15.17
N PRO A 124 12.98 19.85 15.55
CA PRO A 124 14.10 20.17 14.66
C PRO A 124 14.98 18.96 14.31
N ASP A 125 14.91 17.88 15.10
CA ASP A 125 15.63 16.62 14.84
C ASP A 125 14.85 15.69 13.89
N ALA A 126 13.69 16.13 13.41
CA ALA A 126 12.86 15.42 12.46
C ALA A 126 12.67 16.18 11.14
N ILE A 127 12.26 15.42 10.12
CA ILE A 127 12.08 15.85 8.74
C ILE A 127 10.66 15.50 8.34
N LEU A 128 9.99 16.43 7.68
CA LEU A 128 8.65 16.18 7.19
C LEU A 128 8.69 15.19 6.00
N GLY A 129 7.78 14.22 6.00
CA GLY A 129 7.65 13.22 4.96
C GLY A 129 6.20 13.01 4.50
N ILE A 130 6.05 12.50 3.28
CA ILE A 130 4.79 11.92 2.80
C ILE A 130 4.89 10.40 2.93
N PRO A 131 3.90 9.71 3.51
CA PRO A 131 3.81 8.26 3.39
C PRO A 131 3.80 7.83 1.91
N GLU A 132 4.55 6.80 1.55
CA GLU A 132 4.69 6.40 0.14
C GLU A 132 3.34 6.03 -0.51
N TYR A 133 2.41 5.42 0.24
CA TYR A 133 1.05 5.13 -0.25
C TYR A 133 0.31 6.42 -0.63
N ALA A 134 0.47 7.48 0.17
CA ALA A 134 -0.21 8.75 -0.06
C ALA A 134 0.35 9.40 -1.31
N ALA A 135 1.68 9.41 -1.49
CA ALA A 135 2.29 9.93 -2.71
C ALA A 135 1.83 9.16 -3.97
N GLN A 136 1.66 7.83 -3.90
CA GLN A 136 1.10 7.03 -5.01
C GLN A 136 -0.37 7.36 -5.28
N LEU A 137 -1.21 7.44 -4.24
CA LEU A 137 -2.61 7.84 -4.39
C LEU A 137 -2.75 9.28 -4.90
N GLY A 138 -1.88 10.20 -4.47
CA GLY A 138 -1.80 11.57 -4.97
C GLY A 138 -1.48 11.63 -6.46
N CYS A 139 -0.54 10.80 -6.93
CA CYS A 139 -0.27 10.66 -8.35
C CYS A 139 -1.48 10.15 -9.12
N LEU A 140 -2.20 9.15 -8.59
CA LEU A 140 -3.40 8.63 -9.23
C LEU A 140 -4.53 9.68 -9.26
N ASN A 141 -4.73 10.41 -8.16
CA ASN A 141 -5.73 11.48 -8.08
C ASN A 141 -5.39 12.63 -9.04
N TYR A 142 -4.12 13.02 -9.13
CA TYR A 142 -3.67 14.06 -10.05
C TYR A 142 -3.96 13.65 -11.51
N LEU A 143 -3.65 12.41 -11.89
CA LEU A 143 -3.95 11.90 -13.23
C LEU A 143 -5.45 11.87 -13.52
N ARG A 144 -6.27 11.51 -12.53
CA ARG A 144 -7.74 11.57 -12.61
C ARG A 144 -8.24 13.01 -12.81
N GLN A 145 -7.79 13.96 -11.99
CA GLN A 145 -8.19 15.36 -12.12
C GLN A 145 -7.70 15.96 -13.45
N TRP A 146 -6.49 15.60 -13.87
CA TRP A 146 -5.92 16.03 -15.15
C TRP A 146 -6.71 15.49 -16.34
N SER A 147 -7.18 14.24 -16.30
CA SER A 147 -8.06 13.69 -17.35
C SER A 147 -9.45 14.34 -17.38
N TYR A 148 -9.95 14.79 -16.22
CA TYR A 148 -11.21 15.53 -16.12
C TYR A 148 -11.08 17.04 -16.39
N SER A 149 -9.88 17.57 -16.63
CA SER A 149 -9.64 19.02 -16.76
C SER A 149 -10.42 19.71 -17.88
N ALA A 150 -10.90 18.96 -18.88
CA ALA A 150 -11.78 19.48 -19.92
C ALA A 150 -13.24 19.68 -19.47
N GLN A 151 -13.66 19.00 -18.40
CA GLN A 151 -15.04 18.98 -17.88
C GLN A 151 -15.18 19.73 -16.55
N ARG A 152 -14.11 19.83 -15.77
CA ARG A 152 -14.10 20.51 -14.47
C ARG A 152 -12.84 21.35 -14.31
N ASP A 153 -13.01 22.55 -13.78
CA ASP A 153 -11.91 23.44 -13.44
C ASP A 153 -11.25 22.98 -12.12
N TYR A 154 -9.94 22.76 -12.19
CA TYR A 154 -9.09 22.40 -11.04
C TYR A 154 -8.04 23.48 -10.73
N SER A 155 -8.09 24.64 -11.38
CA SER A 155 -7.11 25.73 -11.22
C SER A 155 -6.99 26.26 -9.79
N TYR A 156 -8.03 26.06 -8.97
CA TYR A 156 -8.02 26.38 -7.53
C TYR A 156 -7.05 25.53 -6.72
N LEU A 157 -6.66 24.35 -7.22
CA LEU A 157 -5.73 23.46 -6.56
C LEU A 157 -4.29 23.90 -6.82
N ALA A 158 -3.46 23.95 -5.78
CA ALA A 158 -2.03 24.25 -5.91
C ALA A 158 -1.30 23.30 -6.90
N SER A 159 -1.80 22.07 -7.04
CA SER A 159 -1.33 21.11 -8.03
C SER A 159 -1.62 21.49 -9.51
N PHE A 160 -2.47 22.49 -9.76
CA PHE A 160 -2.83 22.99 -11.09
C PHE A 160 -2.59 24.51 -11.27
N GLN A 161 -2.11 25.20 -10.24
CA GLN A 161 -1.90 26.66 -10.26
C GLN A 161 -0.84 27.13 -11.27
N SER A 162 0.05 26.25 -11.73
CA SER A 162 0.91 26.58 -12.88
C SER A 162 0.02 26.77 -14.12
N SER A 163 -0.07 28.01 -14.61
CA SER A 163 -0.74 28.33 -15.88
C SER A 163 -0.05 27.70 -17.09
N ASP A 164 1.18 27.22 -16.92
CA ASP A 164 1.91 26.48 -17.95
C ASP A 164 1.42 25.03 -18.06
N ARG A 165 0.81 24.72 -19.22
CA ARG A 165 0.37 23.36 -19.57
C ARG A 165 1.53 22.38 -19.67
N VAL A 166 2.75 22.84 -19.97
CA VAL A 166 3.94 21.99 -20.02
C VAL A 166 4.28 21.50 -18.62
N ALA A 167 4.29 22.37 -17.61
CA ALA A 167 4.51 21.96 -16.22
C ALA A 167 3.45 20.95 -15.72
N GLN A 168 2.18 21.13 -16.09
CA GLN A 168 1.12 20.18 -15.75
C GLN A 168 1.33 18.81 -16.45
N TRP A 169 1.74 18.84 -17.72
CA TRP A 169 2.08 17.65 -18.50
C TRP A 169 3.28 16.89 -17.91
N GLU A 170 4.36 17.59 -17.57
CA GLU A 170 5.53 16.98 -16.93
C GLU A 170 5.19 16.33 -15.59
N ARG A 171 4.32 16.97 -14.79
CA ARG A 171 3.83 16.39 -13.54
C ARG A 171 3.05 15.10 -13.80
N ALA A 172 2.18 15.08 -14.81
CA ALA A 172 1.47 13.86 -15.20
C ALA A 172 2.47 12.74 -15.55
N HIS A 173 3.54 13.06 -16.29
CA HIS A 173 4.59 12.09 -16.65
C HIS A 173 5.36 11.56 -15.43
N ARG A 174 5.71 12.43 -14.48
CA ARG A 174 6.33 12.00 -13.21
C ARG A 174 5.39 11.10 -12.40
N CYS A 175 4.09 11.39 -12.40
CA CYS A 175 3.09 10.54 -11.75
C CYS A 175 2.99 9.16 -12.42
N LEU A 176 2.94 9.11 -13.75
CA LEU A 176 2.94 7.86 -14.51
C LEU A 176 4.18 7.03 -14.21
N GLU A 177 5.37 7.65 -14.19
CA GLU A 177 6.62 6.95 -13.89
C GLU A 177 6.67 6.42 -12.46
N ARG A 178 6.23 7.19 -11.47
CA ARG A 178 6.14 6.75 -10.07
C ARG A 178 5.19 5.55 -9.91
N LEU A 179 4.01 5.61 -10.54
CA LEU A 179 3.05 4.51 -10.51
C LEU A 179 3.58 3.27 -11.24
N ARG A 180 4.24 3.44 -12.40
CA ARG A 180 4.90 2.33 -13.12
C ARG A 180 5.96 1.66 -12.25
N GLN A 181 6.81 2.45 -11.58
CA GLN A 181 7.82 1.93 -10.66
C GLN A 181 7.19 1.18 -9.49
N ALA A 182 6.12 1.73 -8.89
CA ALA A 182 5.39 1.07 -7.82
C ALA A 182 4.82 -0.29 -8.27
N VAL A 183 4.11 -0.33 -9.39
CA VAL A 183 3.54 -1.57 -9.94
C VAL A 183 4.63 -2.61 -10.22
N MET A 184 5.76 -2.21 -10.80
CA MET A 184 6.87 -3.13 -11.04
C MET A 184 7.61 -3.55 -9.77
N CYS A 185 7.66 -2.70 -8.74
CA CYS A 185 8.26 -3.04 -7.46
C CYS A 185 7.42 -4.10 -6.72
N TRP A 186 6.09 -3.95 -6.74
CA TRP A 186 5.18 -4.90 -6.09
C TRP A 186 5.00 -6.18 -6.93
N SER A 187 4.94 -6.05 -8.26
CA SER A 187 4.82 -7.14 -9.24
C SER A 187 3.91 -8.27 -8.76
N ASP A 188 2.63 -7.96 -8.58
CA ASP A 188 1.64 -8.95 -8.15
C ASP A 188 1.64 -10.17 -9.09
N THR A 189 1.90 -11.34 -8.51
CA THR A 189 1.95 -12.62 -9.22
C THR A 189 0.58 -13.29 -9.37
N GLY A 190 -0.48 -12.64 -8.89
CA GLY A 190 -1.86 -13.01 -9.18
C GLY A 190 -2.13 -13.15 -10.67
N SER A 191 -3.11 -13.98 -11.02
CA SER A 191 -3.42 -14.30 -12.41
C SER A 191 -4.86 -13.93 -12.73
N LEU A 192 -5.06 -13.18 -13.81
CA LEU A 192 -6.37 -12.95 -14.39
C LEU A 192 -6.72 -14.11 -15.32
N ILE A 193 -7.85 -14.75 -15.05
CA ILE A 193 -8.32 -15.91 -15.82
C ILE A 193 -9.38 -15.45 -16.80
N LYS A 194 -9.29 -15.96 -18.02
CA LYS A 194 -10.31 -15.73 -19.04
C LYS A 194 -11.34 -16.83 -19.00
N TYR A 195 -12.62 -16.47 -19.12
CA TYR A 195 -13.71 -17.44 -19.19
C TYR A 195 -14.72 -17.07 -20.26
N TRP A 196 -15.53 -18.06 -20.62
CA TRP A 196 -16.58 -17.96 -21.62
C TRP A 196 -17.93 -18.08 -20.90
N PRO A 197 -18.69 -16.98 -20.69
CA PRO A 197 -19.92 -17.02 -19.90
C PRO A 197 -21.03 -17.83 -20.58
N ASP A 198 -21.05 -17.87 -21.92
CA ASP A 198 -22.00 -18.67 -22.69
C ASP A 198 -21.31 -19.38 -23.86
N LYS A 199 -21.04 -20.68 -23.69
CA LYS A 199 -20.38 -21.53 -24.70
C LYS A 199 -21.20 -21.66 -25.99
N ASN A 200 -22.51 -21.43 -25.95
CA ASN A 200 -23.38 -21.52 -27.11
C ASN A 200 -23.44 -20.19 -27.88
N ALA A 201 -23.38 -19.04 -27.19
CA ALA A 201 -23.24 -17.72 -27.82
C ALA A 201 -21.88 -17.52 -28.51
N ALA A 202 -20.86 -18.27 -28.09
CA ALA A 202 -19.53 -18.32 -28.70
C ALA A 202 -19.54 -18.60 -30.20
N ALA A 203 -20.45 -19.47 -30.63
CA ALA A 203 -20.51 -20.00 -31.99
C ALA A 203 -21.02 -18.94 -32.99
N ASP A 204 -21.88 -18.03 -32.53
CA ASP A 204 -22.53 -17.04 -33.39
C ASP A 204 -21.78 -15.69 -33.41
N ARG A 205 -20.86 -15.45 -32.46
CA ARG A 205 -20.06 -14.20 -32.38
C ARG A 205 -18.60 -14.44 -31.98
N PRO A 206 -17.75 -14.91 -32.91
CA PRO A 206 -16.32 -15.07 -32.65
C PRO A 206 -15.67 -13.69 -32.42
N GLY A 207 -15.40 -13.35 -31.16
CA GLY A 207 -14.68 -12.13 -30.74
C GLY A 207 -15.31 -11.34 -29.59
N GLU A 208 -16.61 -11.54 -29.30
CA GLU A 208 -17.37 -10.72 -28.33
C GLU A 208 -17.60 -11.39 -26.97
N VAL A 209 -17.14 -12.63 -26.74
CA VAL A 209 -17.62 -13.47 -25.62
C VAL A 209 -16.49 -13.94 -24.68
N LEU A 210 -15.35 -13.24 -24.68
CA LEU A 210 -14.23 -13.53 -23.78
C LEU A 210 -14.23 -12.55 -22.61
N HIS A 211 -14.59 -13.03 -21.42
CA HIS A 211 -14.59 -12.24 -20.19
C HIS A 211 -13.34 -12.52 -19.36
N TYR A 212 -12.93 -11.53 -18.56
CA TYR A 212 -11.89 -11.70 -17.55
C TYR A 212 -12.59 -11.82 -16.20
N ASP A 213 -12.22 -12.84 -15.45
CA ASP A 213 -12.54 -12.90 -14.03
C ASP A 213 -11.57 -11.94 -13.32
N MET A 214 -12.06 -10.74 -12.98
CA MET A 214 -11.29 -9.73 -12.26
C MET A 214 -11.44 -9.87 -10.74
N GLY A 215 -12.33 -10.76 -10.28
CA GLY A 215 -12.59 -11.11 -8.89
C GLY A 215 -11.45 -11.91 -8.24
N THR A 216 -10.27 -11.32 -8.22
CA THR A 216 -9.04 -11.97 -7.75
C THR A 216 -8.88 -11.82 -6.24
N TYR A 217 -8.29 -12.84 -5.59
CA TYR A 217 -8.08 -12.88 -4.15
C TYR A 217 -6.68 -12.38 -3.79
N HIS A 218 -6.61 -11.41 -2.87
CA HIS A 218 -5.41 -10.66 -2.53
C HIS A 218 -5.16 -10.65 -1.04
N TYR A 219 -3.89 -10.64 -0.64
CA TYR A 219 -3.47 -10.41 0.74
C TYR A 219 -3.01 -8.97 0.89
N CYS A 220 -3.91 -8.12 1.37
CA CYS A 220 -3.76 -6.67 1.41
C CYS A 220 -3.36 -6.22 2.80
N ARG A 221 -2.64 -5.09 2.90
CA ARG A 221 -2.51 -4.38 4.16
C ARG A 221 -3.86 -3.75 4.53
N ASP A 222 -4.17 -3.71 5.82
CA ASP A 222 -5.32 -2.96 6.33
C ASP A 222 -5.08 -1.46 6.10
N PHE A 223 -5.72 -0.94 5.05
CA PHE A 223 -5.53 0.44 4.61
C PHE A 223 -6.07 1.44 5.63
N ASP A 224 -7.17 1.12 6.29
CA ASP A 224 -7.80 2.02 7.26
C ASP A 224 -6.92 2.20 8.49
N LYS A 225 -6.28 1.12 8.98
CA LYS A 225 -5.29 1.22 10.08
C LYS A 225 -4.10 2.10 9.72
N ILE A 226 -3.59 1.98 8.49
CA ILE A 226 -2.47 2.81 8.01
C ILE A 226 -2.89 4.28 7.93
N GLN A 227 -4.10 4.55 7.44
CA GLN A 227 -4.63 5.91 7.38
C GLN A 227 -4.85 6.50 8.77
N ASP A 228 -5.42 5.75 9.70
CA ASP A 228 -5.67 6.20 11.06
C ASP A 228 -4.37 6.50 11.80
N TRP A 229 -3.36 5.64 11.62
CA TRP A 229 -2.00 5.92 12.11
C TRP A 229 -1.44 7.21 11.48
N THR A 230 -1.60 7.39 10.17
CA THR A 230 -1.10 8.58 9.45
C THR A 230 -1.76 9.85 9.99
N ARG A 231 -3.08 9.84 10.18
CA ARG A 231 -3.83 10.96 10.76
C ARG A 231 -3.36 11.27 12.18
N ALA A 232 -3.17 10.24 13.01
CA ALA A 232 -2.74 10.38 14.40
C ALA A 232 -1.30 10.91 14.56
N ASN A 233 -0.41 10.61 13.60
CA ASN A 233 1.02 10.98 13.64
C ASN A 233 1.37 12.11 12.67
N SER A 234 0.36 12.85 12.21
CA SER A 234 0.57 13.95 11.29
C SER A 234 0.98 15.25 11.99
N VAL A 235 1.82 16.04 11.32
CA VAL A 235 2.27 17.35 11.78
C VAL A 235 1.22 18.40 11.43
N LYS A 236 0.29 18.62 12.36
CA LYS A 236 -0.93 19.42 12.13
C LYS A 236 -0.66 20.90 11.83
N SER A 237 0.49 21.42 12.24
CA SER A 237 0.92 22.79 11.95
C SER A 237 1.28 23.01 10.47
N VAL A 238 1.46 21.95 9.68
CA VAL A 238 1.77 22.01 8.26
C VAL A 238 0.64 21.40 7.45
N ARG A 239 0.01 22.18 6.56
CA ARG A 239 -1.09 21.69 5.72
C ARG A 239 -0.63 21.44 4.28
N MET A 240 -1.06 20.32 3.71
CA MET A 240 -0.93 19.98 2.30
C MET A 240 -2.26 20.19 1.57
N GLN A 241 -2.21 20.67 0.34
CA GLN A 241 -3.39 20.73 -0.54
C GLN A 241 -3.25 19.70 -1.64
N ASN A 242 -4.03 18.61 -1.60
CA ASN A 242 -3.89 17.47 -2.52
C ASN A 242 -2.43 16.94 -2.59
N LEU A 243 -1.82 16.76 -1.42
CA LEU A 243 -0.42 16.33 -1.27
C LEU A 243 0.60 17.26 -1.93
N TRP A 244 0.18 18.49 -2.19
CA TRP A 244 1.05 19.57 -2.62
C TRP A 244 1.50 20.39 -1.42
N TRP A 245 2.81 20.49 -1.27
CA TRP A 245 3.50 21.12 -0.13
C TRP A 245 3.82 22.59 -0.40
N SER A 246 3.89 22.98 -1.67
CA SER A 246 4.21 24.32 -2.12
C SER A 246 2.94 25.10 -2.48
N GLY A 247 1.92 25.09 -1.63
CA GLY A 247 0.62 25.69 -1.96
C GLY A 247 0.15 26.80 -1.03
N ASP A 248 0.88 27.09 0.05
CA ASP A 248 0.49 28.11 1.02
C ASP A 248 1.69 29.02 1.25
N GLU A 249 1.57 30.30 0.87
CA GLU A 249 2.63 31.31 1.09
C GLU A 249 3.03 31.35 2.58
N ASP A 250 2.08 31.09 3.50
CA ASP A 250 2.36 31.02 4.92
C ASP A 250 3.21 29.80 5.32
N VAL A 251 3.08 28.66 4.63
CA VAL A 251 3.89 27.45 4.86
C VAL A 251 5.26 27.60 4.21
N LEU A 252 5.35 28.21 3.03
CA LEU A 252 6.63 28.52 2.39
C LEU A 252 7.44 29.52 3.21
N CYS A 253 6.79 30.56 3.74
CA CYS A 253 7.47 31.58 4.53
C CYS A 253 7.85 31.06 5.94
N LYS A 254 7.01 30.23 6.59
CA LYS A 254 7.33 29.64 7.91
C LYS A 254 8.33 28.49 7.86
N THR A 255 8.22 27.61 6.86
CA THR A 255 8.99 26.36 6.82
C THR A 255 10.26 26.49 5.98
N TYR A 256 10.24 27.33 4.94
CA TYR A 256 11.37 27.48 4.00
C TYR A 256 12.00 28.87 4.05
N GLY A 257 11.40 29.84 4.74
CA GLY A 257 11.85 31.24 4.70
C GLY A 257 11.74 31.87 3.31
N ILE A 258 10.99 31.25 2.41
CA ILE A 258 10.78 31.71 1.03
C ILE A 258 9.50 32.52 1.04
N CYS A 259 9.71 33.82 1.22
CA CYS A 259 8.78 34.92 0.98
C CYS A 259 9.46 35.82 -0.08
#